data_AF-C0B8C3-F1
#
_entry.id   AF-C0B8C3-F1
#
_cell.length_a   1.000
_cell.length_b   1.000
_cell.length_c   1.000
_cell.angle_alpha   90.00
_cell.angle_beta   90.00
_cell.angle_gamma   90.00
#
_symmetry.space_group_name_H-M   'P 1'
#
loop_
_entity.id
_entity.type
_entity.pdbx_description
1 polymer ?
#
loop_
_entity_poly.entity_id
_entity_poly.type
_entity_poly.pdbx_seq_one_letter_code
_entity_poly.pdbx_strand_id
1 'polypeptide(L)'
;MHLNIKKWGDDCKITLSGTGYDYLYVGTSAEAALADKSKWIPYVVDKNGMYTYTIPVSLLDTGISVAAFSHKKQVWYDRTLTFASAGMKNLNNSNSTNGNTGNNGNTNQGNNTSQNTNFGTGTTSGGTGTNQTPDKESKYEADLNGGTARVNSATTLADGVYTPDKFSWSGGTGKVSISCTKITVTGGQAYATIVFSSGSYGYVKANGNTYYPTATGSTSTFVIPVELNKNNTIIGMTTKMSTAHEISYSIFIYLSAAAKADGTTVSGETNLSADTLDEKAPEIMGLSYQSETKVEHAKYFKIYHYDQGITLLEIDQRKDEDTKETKTKDTKEDTDSGLTPAQEEQLALYKAKIVRYLIVPEDAEIPAGLDKEMIVIQKPKKSAYVGSEEVLEILDKLNATDQITSVGVKQKNCKVEGIAKAMKAKKIIYAGTYKKPENKKLMKSKCDLAILSNKILPDEKNEKKMSVEDQQKRYEELAEKFVLLDVPMIVDRSADEEKDDAKAEWSKVYEAIFAQTDSTDSSAKN
;
A
#
# COMPACT_ATOMS: atom_id res chain seq x y z
N MET A 1 -21.54 17.08 -4.23
CA MET A 1 -22.01 18.03 -3.21
C MET A 1 -21.05 17.86 -2.04
N HIS A 2 -20.10 18.78 -1.85
CA HIS A 2 -19.29 18.73 -0.64
C HIS A 2 -20.11 19.26 0.52
N LEU A 3 -19.96 18.65 1.68
CA LEU A 3 -20.53 19.11 2.94
C LEU A 3 -19.40 19.33 3.93
N ASN A 4 -19.16 20.58 4.32
CA ASN A 4 -18.51 20.87 5.59
C ASN A 4 -19.61 20.94 6.65
N ILE A 5 -19.52 20.07 7.66
CA ILE A 5 -20.52 19.89 8.69
C ILE A 5 -19.94 20.33 10.03
N LYS A 6 -20.62 21.28 10.69
CA LYS A 6 -20.34 21.64 12.08
C LYS A 6 -21.63 21.60 12.89
N LYS A 7 -21.76 20.60 13.77
CA LYS A 7 -22.92 20.44 14.67
C LYS A 7 -22.81 21.35 15.88
N TRP A 8 -23.89 22.05 16.21
CA TRP A 8 -24.07 22.89 17.38
C TRP A 8 -25.42 22.52 18.01
N GLY A 9 -25.42 21.81 19.15
CA GLY A 9 -26.67 21.30 19.72
C GLY A 9 -27.39 20.35 18.75
N ASP A 10 -28.67 20.59 18.47
CA ASP A 10 -29.46 19.78 17.53
C ASP A 10 -29.34 20.24 16.07
N ASP A 11 -28.60 21.32 15.79
CA ASP A 11 -28.48 21.89 14.44
C ASP A 11 -27.11 21.60 13.80
N CYS A 12 -27.10 21.50 12.48
CA CYS A 12 -25.90 21.31 11.66
C CYS A 12 -25.78 22.42 10.62
N LYS A 13 -24.63 23.10 10.62
CA LYS A 13 -24.26 23.99 9.51
C LYS A 13 -23.65 23.18 8.37
N ILE A 14 -24.24 23.29 7.19
CA ILE A 14 -23.84 22.66 5.93
C ILE A 14 -23.29 23.73 5.00
N THR A 15 -22.06 23.57 4.51
CA THR A 15 -21.53 24.41 3.42
C THR A 15 -21.49 23.64 2.11
N LEU A 16 -22.06 24.21 1.04
CA LEU A 16 -22.02 23.64 -0.31
C LEU A 16 -20.91 24.29 -1.14
N SER A 17 -20.17 23.48 -1.88
CA SER A 17 -19.09 23.93 -2.78
C SER A 17 -19.57 24.70 -4.02
N GLY A 18 -20.88 24.72 -4.29
CA GLY A 18 -21.48 25.45 -5.40
C GLY A 18 -22.59 26.38 -4.91
N THR A 19 -22.75 27.53 -5.58
CA THR A 19 -23.73 28.58 -5.26
C THR A 19 -25.06 28.40 -6.02
N GLY A 20 -25.30 27.22 -6.60
CA GLY A 20 -26.42 26.95 -7.53
C GLY A 20 -27.75 26.58 -6.87
N TYR A 21 -27.81 26.59 -5.55
CA TYR A 21 -28.99 26.25 -4.76
C TYR A 21 -29.33 27.43 -3.87
N ASP A 22 -30.60 27.81 -3.79
CA ASP A 22 -31.03 28.95 -2.96
C ASP A 22 -31.60 28.48 -1.62
N TYR A 23 -32.19 27.28 -1.59
CA TYR A 23 -32.89 26.75 -0.44
C TYR A 23 -32.64 25.26 -0.23
N LEU A 24 -32.67 24.83 1.03
CA LEU A 24 -32.83 23.44 1.44
C LEU A 24 -34.17 23.24 2.16
N TYR A 25 -34.68 22.01 2.16
CA TYR A 25 -35.84 21.59 2.97
C TYR A 25 -35.54 20.22 3.57
N VAL A 26 -35.77 20.04 4.87
CA VAL A 26 -35.60 18.72 5.53
C VAL A 26 -36.85 17.90 5.27
N GLY A 27 -36.75 17.00 4.29
CA GLY A 27 -37.83 16.21 3.72
C GLY A 27 -37.60 15.97 2.23
N THR A 28 -38.62 15.46 1.55
CA THR A 28 -38.57 15.17 0.12
C THR A 28 -38.91 16.39 -0.74
N SER A 29 -38.58 16.32 -2.03
CA SER A 29 -38.85 17.34 -3.04
C SER A 29 -40.34 17.60 -3.22
N ALA A 30 -41.17 16.55 -3.08
CA ALA A 30 -42.63 16.65 -3.12
C ALA A 30 -43.17 17.42 -1.91
N GLU A 31 -42.65 17.16 -0.71
CA GLU A 31 -43.02 17.89 0.50
C GLU A 31 -42.54 19.33 0.46
N ALA A 32 -41.31 19.57 -0.02
CA ALA A 32 -40.74 20.91 -0.17
C ALA A 32 -41.57 21.81 -1.11
N ALA A 33 -42.12 21.22 -2.18
CA ALA A 33 -42.97 21.92 -3.14
C ALA A 33 -44.34 22.33 -2.56
N LEU A 34 -44.83 21.59 -1.56
CA LEU A 34 -46.11 21.86 -0.86
C LEU A 34 -45.92 22.65 0.44
N ALA A 35 -44.69 22.73 0.94
CA ALA A 35 -44.36 23.40 2.19
C ALA A 35 -44.41 24.92 2.05
N ASP A 36 -44.81 25.56 3.15
CA ASP A 36 -44.70 27.01 3.29
C ASP A 36 -43.25 27.47 3.19
N LYS A 37 -42.99 28.61 2.52
CA LYS A 37 -41.65 29.14 2.30
C LYS A 37 -40.90 29.44 3.60
N SER A 38 -41.59 29.67 4.72
CA SER A 38 -40.97 29.83 6.05
C SER A 38 -40.24 28.57 6.52
N LYS A 39 -40.58 27.39 5.96
CA LYS A 39 -39.90 26.12 6.25
C LYS A 39 -38.70 25.87 5.33
N TRP A 40 -38.48 26.73 4.33
CA TRP A 40 -37.32 26.62 3.46
C TRP A 40 -36.13 27.26 4.14
N ILE A 41 -34.99 26.58 4.10
CA ILE A 41 -33.76 26.97 4.75
C ILE A 41 -32.93 27.73 3.71
N PRO A 42 -32.82 29.07 3.79
CA PRO A 42 -32.06 29.84 2.82
C PRO A 42 -30.56 29.68 3.04
N TYR A 43 -29.77 29.95 2.00
CA TYR A 43 -28.33 30.05 2.16
C TYR A 43 -27.93 31.34 2.88
N VAL A 44 -26.79 31.27 3.55
CA VAL A 44 -26.01 32.40 4.07
C VAL A 44 -24.62 32.30 3.47
N VAL A 45 -24.14 33.40 2.87
CA VAL A 45 -22.79 33.47 2.31
C VAL A 45 -21.79 33.56 3.46
N ASP A 46 -20.82 32.66 3.49
CA ASP A 46 -19.73 32.72 4.46
C ASP A 46 -18.61 33.69 4.01
N LYS A 47 -17.61 33.85 4.90
CA LYS A 47 -16.43 34.70 4.68
C LYS A 47 -15.59 34.33 3.44
N ASN A 48 -15.79 33.14 2.87
CA ASN A 48 -15.09 32.65 1.68
C ASN A 48 -15.99 32.70 0.43
N GLY A 49 -17.18 33.29 0.51
CA GLY A 49 -18.14 33.37 -0.60
C GLY A 49 -18.94 32.08 -0.82
N MET A 50 -18.86 31.09 0.07
CA MET A 50 -19.59 29.83 -0.08
C MET A 50 -20.99 29.90 0.53
N TYR A 51 -21.92 29.14 -0.04
CA TYR A 51 -23.30 29.08 0.45
C TYR A 51 -23.41 28.09 1.61
N THR A 52 -23.94 28.55 2.73
CA THR A 52 -24.08 27.78 3.96
C THR A 52 -25.52 27.73 4.45
N TYR A 53 -25.93 26.61 5.02
CA TYR A 53 -27.31 26.33 5.46
C TYR A 53 -27.26 25.78 6.87
N THR A 54 -28.29 26.00 7.67
CA THR A 54 -28.39 25.38 9.00
C THR A 54 -29.62 24.49 9.02
N ILE A 55 -29.42 23.18 9.20
CA ILE A 55 -30.51 22.20 9.22
C ILE A 55 -30.57 21.50 10.58
N PRO A 56 -31.76 21.17 11.10
CA PRO A 56 -31.89 20.33 12.30
C PRO A 56 -31.46 18.88 12.01
N VAL A 57 -30.78 18.26 12.97
CA VAL A 57 -30.28 16.88 12.91
C VAL A 57 -30.70 16.13 14.18
N SER A 58 -31.80 15.39 14.08
CA SER A 58 -32.39 14.62 15.18
C SER A 58 -31.71 13.29 15.45
N LEU A 59 -31.11 12.65 14.43
CA LEU A 59 -30.48 11.32 14.53
C LEU A 59 -29.13 11.28 13.82
N LEU A 60 -28.17 10.59 14.43
CA LEU A 60 -26.89 10.23 13.81
C LEU A 60 -27.00 8.83 13.17
N ASP A 61 -26.07 8.52 12.28
CA ASP A 61 -25.95 7.24 11.55
C ASP A 61 -27.19 6.82 10.75
N THR A 62 -28.16 7.72 10.61
CA THR A 62 -29.41 7.50 9.90
C THR A 62 -29.50 8.49 8.73
N GLY A 63 -29.99 8.02 7.59
CA GLY A 63 -30.21 8.88 6.43
C GLY A 63 -31.36 9.85 6.67
N ILE A 64 -31.08 11.15 6.51
CA ILE A 64 -32.06 12.24 6.58
C ILE A 64 -32.36 12.71 5.16
N SER A 65 -33.63 12.67 4.77
CA SER A 65 -34.08 13.21 3.48
C SER A 65 -33.97 14.73 3.47
N VAL A 66 -33.36 15.27 2.43
CA VAL A 66 -33.22 16.71 2.21
C VAL A 66 -33.45 17.04 0.75
N ALA A 67 -34.32 18.01 0.46
CA ALA A 67 -34.51 18.54 -0.88
C ALA A 67 -33.71 19.84 -1.06
N ALA A 68 -33.05 19.99 -2.22
CA ALA A 68 -32.29 21.20 -2.57
C ALA A 68 -32.91 21.92 -3.77
N PHE A 69 -33.26 23.20 -3.63
CA PHE A 69 -33.88 24.00 -4.70
C PHE A 69 -32.84 24.66 -5.58
N SER A 70 -32.78 24.29 -6.86
CA SER A 70 -31.83 24.89 -7.80
C SER A 70 -32.40 26.19 -8.38
N HIS A 71 -31.66 27.29 -8.23
CA HIS A 71 -32.07 28.56 -8.85
C HIS A 71 -32.06 28.52 -10.37
N LYS A 72 -31.19 27.69 -10.97
CA LYS A 72 -31.00 27.67 -12.42
C LYS A 72 -32.12 26.91 -13.11
N LYS A 73 -32.54 25.81 -12.49
CA LYS A 73 -33.52 24.87 -13.05
C LYS A 73 -34.90 25.04 -12.43
N GLN A 74 -35.03 25.84 -11.37
CA GLN A 74 -36.28 26.10 -10.64
C GLN A 74 -36.99 24.81 -10.20
N VAL A 75 -36.20 23.80 -9.79
CA VAL A 75 -36.69 22.48 -9.35
C VAL A 75 -35.99 22.03 -8.08
N TRP A 76 -36.70 21.20 -7.30
CA TRP A 76 -36.20 20.53 -6.10
C TRP A 76 -35.50 19.22 -6.45
N TYR A 77 -34.38 18.94 -5.77
CA TYR A 77 -33.62 17.70 -5.91
C TYR A 77 -33.57 16.95 -4.59
N ASP A 78 -34.07 15.72 -4.57
CA ASP A 78 -33.94 14.83 -3.42
C ASP A 78 -32.49 14.40 -3.17
N ARG A 79 -32.10 14.48 -1.91
CA ARG A 79 -30.81 14.05 -1.36
C ARG A 79 -31.04 13.31 -0.06
N THR A 80 -30.09 12.46 0.30
CA THR A 80 -30.03 11.82 1.61
C THR A 80 -28.72 12.24 2.26
N LEU A 81 -28.79 12.78 3.47
CA LEU A 81 -27.64 13.15 4.28
C LEU A 81 -27.55 12.19 5.47
N THR A 82 -26.42 11.52 5.64
CA THR A 82 -26.16 10.68 6.82
C THR A 82 -25.05 11.31 7.64
N PHE A 83 -25.30 11.50 8.94
CA PHE A 83 -24.35 12.07 9.88
C PHE A 83 -23.69 10.95 10.69
N ALA A 84 -22.55 10.45 10.23
CA ALA A 84 -21.85 9.36 10.91
C ALA A 84 -21.34 9.80 12.29
N SER A 85 -21.67 9.06 13.35
CA SER A 85 -21.18 9.32 14.72
C SER A 85 -19.72 8.92 14.90
N ALA A 86 -19.24 7.95 14.11
CA ALA A 86 -17.85 7.52 14.10
C ALA A 86 -16.92 8.70 13.75
N GLY A 87 -16.07 9.10 14.69
CA GLY A 87 -15.12 10.21 14.54
C GLY A 87 -15.64 11.59 14.96
N MET A 88 -16.90 11.70 15.41
CA MET A 88 -17.46 12.98 15.89
C MET A 88 -16.96 13.30 17.31
N LYS A 89 -16.28 14.44 17.51
CA LYS A 89 -15.83 14.91 18.83
C LYS A 89 -16.91 15.76 19.52
N ASN A 90 -17.28 15.41 20.74
CA ASN A 90 -18.17 16.21 21.59
C ASN A 90 -17.42 17.46 22.08
N LEU A 91 -17.86 18.65 21.67
CA LEU A 91 -17.25 19.92 22.11
C LEU A 91 -17.79 20.42 23.46
N ASN A 92 -18.79 19.73 24.04
CA ASN A 92 -19.41 20.08 25.32
C ASN A 92 -19.10 19.06 26.42
N ASN A 93 -17.82 18.77 26.64
CA ASN A 93 -17.38 18.17 27.90
C ASN A 93 -16.34 19.09 28.55
N SER A 94 -16.84 20.17 29.17
CA SER A 94 -16.06 20.84 30.20
C SER A 94 -15.93 19.88 31.37
N ASN A 95 -14.71 19.44 31.64
CA ASN A 95 -14.36 18.67 32.82
C ASN A 95 -14.96 19.30 34.08
N SER A 96 -15.87 18.58 34.71
CA SER A 96 -16.16 18.73 36.13
C SER A 96 -15.14 17.88 36.90
N THR A 97 -14.23 18.54 37.61
CA THR A 97 -13.76 18.06 38.92
C THR A 97 -13.20 19.21 39.77
N ASN A 98 -13.90 19.45 40.89
CA ASN A 98 -13.47 19.98 42.19
C ASN A 98 -12.69 21.31 42.32
N GLY A 99 -13.45 22.34 42.73
CA GLY A 99 -13.34 22.98 44.05
C GLY A 99 -11.99 23.57 44.51
N ASN A 100 -11.88 24.91 44.48
CA ASN A 100 -11.77 25.68 45.72
C ASN A 100 -12.16 27.16 45.52
N THR A 101 -12.64 27.72 46.61
CA THR A 101 -13.27 29.01 46.88
C THR A 101 -12.37 30.24 46.63
N GLY A 102 -12.95 31.34 46.14
CA GLY A 102 -12.33 32.66 46.16
C GLY A 102 -13.10 33.73 45.37
N ASN A 103 -14.03 34.42 46.04
CA ASN A 103 -14.67 35.67 45.58
C ASN A 103 -13.64 36.76 45.24
N ASN A 104 -13.80 37.48 44.14
CA ASN A 104 -14.37 38.84 44.14
C ASN A 104 -14.53 39.36 42.69
N GLY A 105 -15.63 40.08 42.44
CA GLY A 105 -15.99 40.59 41.11
C GLY A 105 -15.18 41.81 40.65
N ASN A 106 -15.17 42.06 39.35
CA ASN A 106 -15.71 43.29 38.78
C ASN A 106 -15.84 43.20 37.24
N THR A 107 -16.81 43.95 36.74
CA THR A 107 -17.17 44.24 35.35
C THR A 107 -16.02 44.79 34.50
N ASN A 108 -15.96 44.44 33.20
CA ASN A 108 -16.09 45.44 32.15
C ASN A 108 -16.21 44.89 30.72
N GLN A 109 -17.07 45.60 30.00
CA GLN A 109 -17.39 45.60 28.59
C GLN A 109 -16.29 46.35 27.81
N GLY A 110 -15.96 45.93 26.58
CA GLY A 110 -15.05 46.65 25.68
C GLY A 110 -14.38 45.71 24.68
N ASN A 111 -14.94 45.46 23.50
CA ASN A 111 -14.87 46.27 22.28
C ASN A 111 -13.45 46.38 21.67
N ASN A 112 -13.32 45.70 20.53
CA ASN A 112 -12.57 46.07 19.34
C ASN A 112 -11.03 45.94 19.26
N THR A 113 -10.63 45.58 18.04
CA THR A 113 -9.37 45.91 17.34
C THR A 113 -8.30 44.81 17.28
N SER A 114 -8.32 44.11 16.16
CA SER A 114 -7.19 43.39 15.58
C SER A 114 -6.07 44.37 15.21
N GLN A 115 -4.94 44.31 15.90
CA GLN A 115 -3.66 44.79 15.39
C GLN A 115 -2.54 43.79 15.67
N ASN A 116 -1.97 43.31 14.57
CA ASN A 116 -0.61 42.86 14.34
C ASN A 116 0.42 43.24 15.43
N THR A 117 1.15 42.27 15.98
CA THR A 117 2.55 42.48 16.41
C THR A 117 3.40 41.20 16.28
N ASN A 118 4.47 41.36 15.50
CA ASN A 118 5.84 40.86 15.63
C ASN A 118 6.14 39.44 16.16
N PHE A 119 6.76 38.70 15.23
CA PHE A 119 7.70 37.60 15.45
C PHE A 119 8.81 37.97 16.45
N GLY A 120 8.96 37.12 17.47
CA GLY A 120 10.11 37.08 18.37
C GLY A 120 11.13 36.06 17.87
N THR A 121 12.37 36.53 17.73
CA THR A 121 13.57 35.79 17.37
C THR A 121 14.02 34.85 18.49
N GLY A 122 14.33 33.60 18.14
CA GLY A 122 15.06 32.65 18.97
C GLY A 122 15.86 31.70 18.07
N THR A 123 17.16 31.96 17.96
CA THR A 123 18.10 31.19 17.13
C THR A 123 18.67 30.03 17.94
N THR A 124 18.55 28.81 17.41
CA THR A 124 19.56 27.75 17.60
C THR A 124 19.76 27.03 16.28
N SER A 125 21.03 26.95 15.89
CA SER A 125 21.58 26.57 14.59
C SER A 125 21.62 25.05 14.38
N GLY A 126 21.40 24.63 13.13
CA GLY A 126 21.62 23.28 12.62
C GLY A 126 21.18 23.21 11.15
N GLY A 127 21.97 23.81 10.26
CA GLY A 127 21.58 24.03 8.87
C GLY A 127 21.79 22.84 7.93
N THR A 128 20.77 22.56 7.12
CA THR A 128 20.86 22.32 5.67
C THR A 128 19.68 23.08 5.04
N GLY A 129 19.93 23.83 3.96
CA GLY A 129 18.98 24.80 3.41
C GLY A 129 17.65 24.15 3.01
N THR A 130 16.63 24.29 3.85
CA THR A 130 15.26 23.88 3.57
C THR A 130 14.37 25.12 3.63
N ASN A 131 13.58 25.32 2.58
CA ASN A 131 12.57 26.37 2.55
C ASN A 131 11.54 26.08 3.65
N GLN A 132 11.65 26.80 4.77
CA GLN A 132 10.80 26.63 5.95
C GLN A 132 9.41 27.23 5.81
N THR A 133 9.07 27.76 4.64
CA THR A 133 7.72 28.23 4.34
C THR A 133 6.79 27.03 4.21
N PRO A 134 5.71 26.96 5.01
CA PRO A 134 4.66 25.95 4.86
C PRO A 134 4.06 26.00 3.45
N ASP A 135 3.95 24.85 2.79
CA ASP A 135 3.23 24.80 1.52
C ASP A 135 1.72 24.82 1.80
N LYS A 136 0.99 25.56 0.99
CA LYS A 136 -0.47 25.57 1.07
C LYS A 136 -1.01 24.31 0.41
N GLU A 137 -2.00 23.69 1.05
CA GLU A 137 -2.77 22.59 0.48
C GLU A 137 -3.21 22.93 -0.96
N SER A 138 -3.10 21.95 -1.85
CA SER A 138 -3.56 22.06 -3.23
C SER A 138 -5.04 22.44 -3.26
N LYS A 139 -5.45 23.24 -4.25
CA LYS A 139 -6.88 23.44 -4.52
C LYS A 139 -7.51 22.08 -4.80
N TYR A 140 -8.68 21.80 -4.22
CA TYR A 140 -9.35 20.52 -4.37
C TYR A 140 -10.86 20.64 -4.57
N GLU A 141 -11.41 19.57 -5.11
CA GLU A 141 -12.82 19.22 -5.07
C GLU A 141 -12.97 17.76 -4.61
N ALA A 142 -14.17 17.31 -4.31
CA ALA A 142 -14.45 16.04 -3.67
C ALA A 142 -14.59 15.07 -4.80
N ASP A 143 -13.96 13.94 -4.62
CA ASP A 143 -14.15 12.85 -5.52
C ASP A 143 -15.46 12.15 -5.17
N LEU A 144 -16.55 12.62 -5.80
CA LEU A 144 -17.88 12.05 -5.61
C LEU A 144 -18.00 10.62 -6.11
N ASN A 145 -17.00 10.12 -6.84
CA ASN A 145 -16.94 8.75 -7.33
C ASN A 145 -16.18 7.82 -6.36
N GLY A 146 -15.63 8.35 -5.26
CA GLY A 146 -14.97 7.55 -4.22
C GLY A 146 -13.69 6.86 -4.69
N GLY A 147 -12.92 7.49 -5.59
CA GLY A 147 -11.72 6.89 -6.19
C GLY A 147 -10.58 6.67 -5.20
N THR A 148 -10.53 7.39 -4.08
CA THR A 148 -9.60 7.11 -2.97
C THR A 148 -10.32 7.13 -1.63
N ALA A 149 -9.92 6.24 -0.73
CA ALA A 149 -10.38 6.26 0.66
C ALA A 149 -9.88 7.53 1.38
N ARG A 150 -10.58 7.90 2.46
CA ARG A 150 -10.07 8.92 3.37
C ARG A 150 -8.93 8.35 4.21
N VAL A 151 -7.91 9.16 4.44
CA VAL A 151 -6.76 8.85 5.30
C VAL A 151 -6.84 9.69 6.57
N ASN A 152 -6.32 9.18 7.67
CA ASN A 152 -6.27 9.93 8.91
C ASN A 152 -5.03 10.83 8.92
N SER A 153 -5.17 12.06 8.42
CA SER A 153 -4.06 13.03 8.42
C SER A 153 -3.78 13.67 9.78
N ALA A 154 -4.52 13.33 10.84
CA ALA A 154 -4.30 13.90 12.16
C ALA A 154 -2.94 13.48 12.74
N THR A 155 -2.27 14.40 13.41
CA THR A 155 -0.98 14.15 14.06
C THR A 155 -0.83 14.98 15.33
N THR A 156 -0.04 14.48 16.27
CA THR A 156 0.35 15.17 17.51
C THR A 156 1.61 16.03 17.35
N LEU A 157 2.24 15.99 16.18
CA LEU A 157 3.39 16.85 15.87
C LEU A 157 3.03 18.32 15.95
N ALA A 158 4.00 19.15 16.34
CA ALA A 158 3.84 20.59 16.34
C ALA A 158 3.70 21.11 14.91
N ASP A 159 2.91 22.17 14.74
CA ASP A 159 2.79 22.88 13.46
C ASP A 159 4.18 23.33 12.98
N GLY A 160 4.48 23.06 11.71
CA GLY A 160 5.82 23.30 11.16
C GLY A 160 6.08 22.60 9.83
N VAL A 161 7.28 22.79 9.32
CA VAL A 161 7.78 22.14 8.10
C VAL A 161 8.82 21.10 8.47
N TYR A 162 8.62 19.88 7.96
CA TYR A 162 9.48 18.73 8.19
C TYR A 162 9.99 18.18 6.86
N THR A 163 11.19 17.64 6.87
CA THR A 163 11.72 16.84 5.75
C THR A 163 11.34 15.38 6.01
N PRO A 164 10.76 14.66 5.04
CA PRO A 164 10.53 13.21 5.21
C PRO A 164 11.87 12.51 5.41
N ASP A 165 11.95 11.62 6.40
CA ASP A 165 13.15 10.83 6.65
C ASP A 165 13.38 9.83 5.51
N LYS A 166 12.30 9.21 5.01
CA LYS A 166 12.28 8.43 3.77
C LYS A 166 10.94 8.60 3.05
N PHE A 167 10.96 8.32 1.75
CA PHE A 167 9.79 8.27 0.90
C PHE A 167 9.90 7.11 -0.07
N SER A 168 8.80 6.39 -0.24
CA SER A 168 8.70 5.29 -1.18
C SER A 168 7.31 5.22 -1.80
N TRP A 169 7.22 4.52 -2.93
CA TRP A 169 5.98 4.43 -3.69
C TRP A 169 5.95 3.18 -4.58
N SER A 170 4.75 2.69 -4.85
CA SER A 170 4.46 1.55 -5.74
C SER A 170 3.43 1.94 -6.79
N GLY A 171 3.34 1.16 -7.86
CA GLY A 171 2.35 1.31 -8.93
C GLY A 171 2.87 2.01 -10.19
N GLY A 172 1.98 2.19 -11.16
CA GLY A 172 2.33 2.72 -12.48
C GLY A 172 3.24 1.82 -13.31
N THR A 173 3.75 2.36 -14.42
CA THR A 173 4.56 1.61 -15.41
C THR A 173 6.07 1.76 -15.21
N GLY A 174 6.51 2.37 -14.11
CA GLY A 174 7.93 2.69 -13.84
C GLY A 174 8.51 3.87 -14.63
N LYS A 175 7.78 4.45 -15.60
CA LYS A 175 8.27 5.58 -16.44
C LYS A 175 8.30 6.94 -15.73
N VAL A 176 7.53 7.09 -14.66
CA VAL A 176 7.43 8.33 -13.89
C VAL A 176 8.04 8.07 -12.52
N SER A 177 8.83 9.02 -12.04
CA SER A 177 9.30 9.03 -10.66
C SER A 177 8.42 9.97 -9.84
N ILE A 178 8.10 9.55 -8.61
CA ILE A 178 7.37 10.32 -7.62
C ILE A 178 8.33 10.60 -6.46
N SER A 179 8.26 11.79 -5.90
CA SER A 179 9.01 12.16 -4.69
C SER A 179 8.13 12.94 -3.72
N CYS A 180 8.45 12.86 -2.43
CA CYS A 180 7.93 13.76 -1.41
C CYS A 180 9.06 14.70 -0.99
N THR A 181 8.90 16.00 -1.23
CA THR A 181 9.96 16.98 -0.95
C THR A 181 9.81 17.65 0.40
N LYS A 182 8.62 17.59 1.00
CA LYS A 182 8.27 18.32 2.22
C LYS A 182 7.04 17.72 2.89
N ILE A 183 7.01 17.76 4.22
CA ILE A 183 5.82 17.55 5.04
C ILE A 183 5.48 18.88 5.74
N THR A 184 4.23 19.32 5.65
CA THR A 184 3.72 20.49 6.37
C THR A 184 2.71 20.03 7.40
N VAL A 185 2.91 20.37 8.68
CA VAL A 185 1.93 20.17 9.75
C VAL A 185 1.27 21.51 10.06
N THR A 186 -0.06 21.57 10.00
CA THR A 186 -0.81 22.78 10.34
C THR A 186 -2.17 22.42 10.92
N GLY A 187 -2.50 22.98 12.09
CA GLY A 187 -3.76 22.68 12.77
C GLY A 187 -3.88 21.21 13.15
N GLY A 188 -2.76 20.56 13.51
CA GLY A 188 -2.72 19.15 13.89
C GLY A 188 -2.99 18.17 12.73
N GLN A 189 -2.81 18.60 11.48
CA GLN A 189 -2.95 17.77 10.28
C GLN A 189 -1.66 17.78 9.47
N ALA A 190 -1.27 16.62 8.94
CA ALA A 190 -0.10 16.44 8.09
C ALA A 190 -0.46 16.48 6.59
N TYR A 191 0.35 17.21 5.84
CA TYR A 191 0.25 17.36 4.39
C TYR A 191 1.60 17.07 3.74
N ALA A 192 1.61 16.35 2.62
CA ALA A 192 2.81 16.03 1.87
C ALA A 192 2.86 16.79 0.54
N THR A 193 4.03 17.35 0.23
CA THR A 193 4.33 17.95 -1.07
C THR A 193 4.86 16.87 -2.01
N ILE A 194 3.98 16.34 -2.85
CA ILE A 194 4.25 15.27 -3.81
C ILE A 194 4.59 15.85 -5.17
N VAL A 195 5.71 15.42 -5.75
CA VAL A 195 6.20 15.87 -7.05
C VAL A 195 6.28 14.67 -8.00
N PHE A 196 5.55 14.76 -9.11
CA PHE A 196 5.69 13.84 -10.24
C PHE A 196 6.75 14.38 -11.20
N SER A 197 7.64 13.51 -11.69
CA SER A 197 8.68 13.85 -12.67
C SER A 197 8.17 14.26 -14.07
N SER A 198 6.85 14.40 -14.23
CA SER A 198 6.21 14.81 -15.48
C SER A 198 5.17 15.90 -15.21
N GLY A 199 5.23 16.99 -15.97
CA GLY A 199 4.25 18.09 -15.93
C GLY A 199 2.88 17.79 -16.56
N SER A 200 2.66 16.53 -16.98
CA SER A 200 1.43 16.11 -17.66
C SER A 200 0.34 15.62 -16.69
N TYR A 201 0.62 15.61 -15.39
CA TYR A 201 -0.37 15.25 -14.37
C TYR A 201 -1.28 16.44 -14.09
N GLY A 202 -2.56 16.30 -14.44
CA GLY A 202 -3.55 17.38 -14.33
C GLY A 202 -4.25 17.42 -12.97
N TYR A 203 -4.40 16.28 -12.31
CA TYR A 203 -4.88 16.18 -10.93
C TYR A 203 -4.37 14.90 -10.26
N VAL A 204 -4.46 14.88 -8.93
CA VAL A 204 -4.26 13.70 -8.09
C VAL A 204 -5.47 13.52 -7.20
N LYS A 205 -6.10 12.35 -7.20
CA LYS A 205 -7.08 11.98 -6.18
C LYS A 205 -6.35 11.44 -4.96
N ALA A 206 -6.73 11.89 -3.77
CA ALA A 206 -6.21 11.44 -2.48
C ALA A 206 -7.23 11.78 -1.39
N ASN A 207 -7.24 11.06 -0.27
CA ASN A 207 -8.09 11.39 0.89
C ASN A 207 -9.58 11.69 0.53
N GLY A 208 -10.14 11.01 -0.46
CA GLY A 208 -11.51 11.24 -0.95
C GLY A 208 -11.74 12.54 -1.76
N ASN A 209 -10.69 13.23 -2.17
CA ASN A 209 -10.74 14.49 -2.93
C ASN A 209 -9.86 14.41 -4.19
N THR A 210 -10.17 15.21 -5.20
CA THR A 210 -9.38 15.52 -6.40
C THR A 210 -8.62 16.83 -6.17
N TYR A 211 -7.28 16.75 -6.10
CA TYR A 211 -6.37 17.89 -5.93
C TYR A 211 -5.75 18.31 -7.25
N TYR A 212 -5.65 19.63 -7.46
CA TYR A 212 -5.00 20.24 -8.62
C TYR A 212 -3.58 20.70 -8.29
N PRO A 213 -2.67 20.73 -9.28
CA PRO A 213 -1.27 21.03 -9.01
C PRO A 213 -1.08 22.48 -8.54
N THR A 214 -0.19 22.69 -7.58
CA THR A 214 0.22 24.02 -7.10
C THR A 214 1.27 24.64 -8.02
N ALA A 215 2.05 23.82 -8.72
CA ALA A 215 3.04 24.22 -9.71
C ALA A 215 3.08 23.22 -10.87
N THR A 216 3.19 23.75 -12.09
CA THR A 216 3.29 22.96 -13.33
C THR A 216 4.42 23.50 -14.20
N GLY A 217 5.11 22.59 -14.88
CA GLY A 217 6.24 22.88 -15.77
C GLY A 217 6.76 21.59 -16.38
N SER A 218 8.04 21.28 -16.19
CA SER A 218 8.57 19.94 -16.46
C SER A 218 8.05 18.88 -15.48
N THR A 219 7.64 19.31 -14.28
CA THR A 219 7.04 18.48 -13.21
C THR A 219 5.65 18.97 -12.84
N SER A 220 4.89 18.14 -12.12
CA SER A 220 3.62 18.51 -11.48
C SER A 220 3.73 18.32 -9.98
N THR A 221 3.39 19.35 -9.20
CA THR A 221 3.47 19.33 -7.72
C THR A 221 2.10 19.44 -7.08
N PHE A 222 1.84 18.62 -6.07
CA PHE A 222 0.58 18.55 -5.33
C PHE A 222 0.86 18.59 -3.83
N VAL A 223 0.02 19.26 -3.06
CA VAL A 223 0.10 19.28 -1.59
C VAL A 223 -1.18 18.65 -1.06
N ILE A 224 -1.08 17.42 -0.55
CA ILE A 224 -2.22 16.57 -0.21
C ILE A 224 -2.16 16.13 1.26
N PRO A 225 -3.30 15.94 1.95
CA PRO A 225 -3.31 15.32 3.27
C PRO A 225 -2.79 13.88 3.21
N VAL A 226 -2.00 13.49 4.20
CA VAL A 226 -1.44 12.13 4.31
C VAL A 226 -1.47 11.62 5.74
N GLU A 227 -1.64 10.32 5.88
CA GLU A 227 -1.37 9.60 7.13
C GLU A 227 0.11 9.20 7.15
N LEU A 228 0.89 9.76 8.09
CA LEU A 228 2.33 9.50 8.18
C LEU A 228 2.60 8.06 8.65
N ASN A 229 3.72 7.50 8.22
CA ASN A 229 4.16 6.14 8.56
C ASN A 229 3.16 5.04 8.21
N LYS A 230 2.27 5.31 7.25
CA LYS A 230 1.32 4.36 6.66
C LYS A 230 1.22 4.58 5.16
N ASN A 231 0.63 3.59 4.48
CA ASN A 231 0.30 3.71 3.08
C ASN A 231 -0.79 4.75 2.85
N ASN A 232 -0.61 5.51 1.77
CA ASN A 232 -1.61 6.42 1.26
C ASN A 232 -1.84 6.10 -0.22
N THR A 233 -3.08 5.79 -0.59
CA THR A 233 -3.44 5.59 -1.99
C THR A 233 -3.66 6.95 -2.67
N ILE A 234 -3.00 7.15 -3.80
CA ILE A 234 -3.20 8.32 -4.67
C ILE A 234 -3.47 7.86 -6.11
N ILE A 235 -4.31 8.60 -6.83
CA ILE A 235 -4.59 8.32 -8.25
C ILE A 235 -4.25 9.56 -9.07
N GLY A 236 -3.18 9.47 -9.86
CA GLY A 236 -2.73 10.56 -10.72
C GLY A 236 -3.32 10.45 -12.13
N MET A 237 -3.95 11.50 -12.64
CA MET A 237 -4.41 11.54 -14.03
C MET A 237 -3.37 12.22 -14.92
N THR A 238 -2.91 11.52 -15.97
CA THR A 238 -1.94 12.01 -16.95
C THR A 238 -2.51 12.02 -18.37
N THR A 239 -2.11 13.02 -19.16
CA THR A 239 -2.48 13.16 -20.59
C THR A 239 -1.33 12.83 -21.55
N LYS A 240 -0.18 12.39 -21.03
CA LYS A 240 1.03 12.14 -21.83
C LYS A 240 0.89 10.98 -22.84
N MET A 241 -0.13 10.14 -22.67
CA MET A 241 -0.41 8.98 -23.54
C MET A 241 -1.49 9.26 -24.59
N SER A 242 -1.66 10.53 -25.01
CA SER A 242 -2.68 11.02 -25.96
C SER A 242 -4.12 11.00 -25.44
N THR A 243 -4.49 10.01 -24.63
CA THR A 243 -5.73 9.96 -23.85
C THR A 243 -5.45 10.13 -22.36
N ALA A 244 -6.43 10.66 -21.62
CA ALA A 244 -6.32 10.79 -20.17
C ALA A 244 -6.40 9.41 -19.51
N HIS A 245 -5.43 9.10 -18.65
CA HIS A 245 -5.41 7.87 -17.87
C HIS A 245 -5.20 8.19 -16.40
N GLU A 246 -6.07 7.62 -15.56
CA GLU A 246 -5.87 7.55 -14.12
C GLU A 246 -4.97 6.37 -13.79
N ILE A 247 -3.88 6.63 -13.08
CA ILE A 247 -2.92 5.62 -12.65
C ILE A 247 -2.89 5.63 -11.12
N SER A 248 -3.16 4.47 -10.52
CA SER A 248 -3.12 4.29 -9.07
C SER A 248 -1.69 4.08 -8.59
N TYR A 249 -1.36 4.72 -7.48
CA TYR A 249 -0.11 4.60 -6.76
C TYR A 249 -0.39 4.41 -5.27
N SER A 250 0.48 3.65 -4.61
CA SER A 250 0.60 3.68 -3.15
C SER A 250 1.84 4.50 -2.81
N ILE A 251 1.75 5.39 -1.82
CA ILE A 251 2.90 6.14 -1.30
C ILE A 251 3.05 5.88 0.20
N PHE A 252 4.28 5.82 0.66
CA PHE A 252 4.62 5.68 2.07
C PHE A 252 5.62 6.77 2.45
N ILE A 253 5.31 7.51 3.52
CA ILE A 253 6.12 8.65 3.96
C ILE A 253 6.54 8.35 5.39
N TYR A 254 7.82 8.04 5.56
CA TYR A 254 8.38 7.82 6.88
C TYR A 254 8.85 9.14 7.51
N LEU A 255 8.41 9.37 8.74
CA LEU A 255 8.90 10.44 9.60
C LEU A 255 9.06 9.89 11.02
N SER A 256 10.31 9.78 11.46
CA SER A 256 10.71 9.29 12.78
C SER A 256 10.13 10.12 13.92
N ALA A 257 9.95 11.43 13.72
CA ALA A 257 9.28 12.30 14.69
C ALA A 257 7.82 11.87 14.93
N ALA A 258 7.09 11.52 13.87
CA ALA A 258 5.72 11.02 13.99
C ALA A 258 5.71 9.63 14.65
N ALA A 259 6.64 8.73 14.27
CA ALA A 259 6.71 7.40 14.86
C ALA A 259 6.93 7.45 16.38
N LYS A 260 7.85 8.32 16.83
CA LYS A 260 8.09 8.57 18.27
C LYS A 260 6.88 9.16 18.99
N ALA A 261 6.16 10.06 18.33
CA ALA A 261 4.98 10.71 18.91
C ALA A 261 3.81 9.73 19.07
N ASP A 262 3.66 8.79 18.14
CA ASP A 262 2.61 7.76 18.16
C ASP A 262 3.01 6.49 18.92
N GLY A 263 4.28 6.38 19.33
CA GLY A 263 4.83 5.21 20.02
C GLY A 263 4.96 3.97 19.15
N THR A 264 5.04 4.12 17.82
CA THR A 264 5.16 3.02 16.87
C THR A 264 6.61 2.58 16.72
N THR A 265 6.81 1.29 16.44
CA THR A 265 8.14 0.66 16.24
C THR A 265 8.45 0.36 14.77
N VAL A 266 7.66 0.93 13.85
CA VAL A 266 7.84 0.71 12.40
C VAL A 266 9.20 1.25 11.96
N SER A 267 9.92 0.47 11.14
CA SER A 267 11.19 0.94 10.61
C SER A 267 11.00 2.02 9.54
N GLY A 268 11.96 2.94 9.47
CA GLY A 268 12.10 3.85 8.35
C GLY A 268 12.97 3.31 7.23
N GLU A 269 13.73 2.25 7.45
CA GLU A 269 14.72 1.75 6.51
C GLU A 269 14.46 0.29 6.16
N THR A 270 14.93 -0.08 4.97
CA THR A 270 15.05 -1.48 4.55
C THR A 270 16.54 -1.79 4.43
N ASN A 271 17.07 -2.66 5.28
CA ASN A 271 18.51 -2.97 5.34
C ASN A 271 18.80 -4.45 5.07
N LEU A 272 18.86 -4.80 3.80
CA LEU A 272 19.04 -6.18 3.35
C LEU A 272 20.51 -6.45 3.05
N SER A 273 21.04 -7.58 3.50
CA SER A 273 22.38 -8.02 3.07
C SER A 273 22.41 -8.25 1.56
N ALA A 274 23.42 -7.73 0.87
CA ALA A 274 23.53 -7.87 -0.58
C ALA A 274 23.91 -9.31 -1.01
N ASP A 275 24.74 -9.99 -0.22
CA ASP A 275 25.47 -11.19 -0.66
C ASP A 275 25.23 -12.42 0.21
N THR A 276 24.60 -12.29 1.38
CA THR A 276 24.41 -13.38 2.33
C THR A 276 23.00 -13.38 2.90
N LEU A 277 22.54 -14.53 3.37
CA LEU A 277 21.38 -14.58 4.26
C LEU A 277 21.65 -13.65 5.45
N ASP A 278 20.62 -12.96 5.90
CA ASP A 278 20.76 -12.05 7.03
C ASP A 278 20.97 -12.86 8.32
N GLU A 279 21.95 -12.45 9.15
CA GLU A 279 22.25 -13.12 10.42
C GLU A 279 21.23 -12.79 11.52
N LYS A 280 20.62 -11.62 11.40
CA LYS A 280 19.55 -11.10 12.27
C LYS A 280 18.42 -10.62 11.38
N ALA A 281 17.22 -10.52 11.94
CA ALA A 281 16.10 -9.98 11.20
C ALA A 281 16.40 -8.58 10.65
N PRO A 282 16.27 -8.37 9.33
CA PRO A 282 16.46 -7.05 8.76
C PRO A 282 15.33 -6.11 9.19
N GLU A 283 15.65 -4.84 9.30
CA GLU A 283 14.66 -3.77 9.30
C GLU A 283 14.03 -3.69 7.91
N ILE A 284 12.70 -3.55 7.88
CA ILE A 284 11.93 -3.38 6.64
C ILE A 284 11.06 -2.16 6.82
N MET A 285 11.16 -1.22 5.88
CA MET A 285 10.43 0.04 5.93
C MET A 285 8.93 -0.20 6.09
N GLY A 286 8.33 0.46 7.09
CA GLY A 286 6.91 0.37 7.40
C GLY A 286 6.47 -0.91 8.13
N LEU A 287 7.39 -1.83 8.45
CA LEU A 287 7.10 -3.05 9.19
C LEU A 287 7.80 -3.07 10.56
N SER A 288 7.21 -3.79 11.50
CA SER A 288 7.76 -4.05 12.83
C SER A 288 8.10 -5.53 12.98
N TYR A 289 9.36 -5.85 13.24
CA TYR A 289 9.80 -7.22 13.47
C TYR A 289 9.08 -7.87 14.66
N GLN A 290 8.71 -9.14 14.53
CA GLN A 290 8.03 -9.93 15.56
C GLN A 290 8.87 -11.13 16.01
N SER A 291 9.30 -11.98 15.07
CA SER A 291 10.00 -13.23 15.40
C SER A 291 10.73 -13.84 14.20
N GLU A 292 11.58 -14.84 14.46
CA GLU A 292 12.25 -15.65 13.42
C GLU A 292 11.80 -17.10 13.56
N THR A 293 11.46 -17.74 12.44
CA THR A 293 11.30 -19.20 12.41
C THR A 293 12.69 -19.83 12.35
N LYS A 294 13.14 -20.34 13.51
CA LYS A 294 14.46 -20.95 13.63
C LYS A 294 14.52 -22.30 12.91
N VAL A 295 15.66 -22.53 12.26
CA VAL A 295 16.05 -23.80 11.64
C VAL A 295 17.33 -24.30 12.26
N GLU A 296 17.42 -25.61 12.48
CA GLU A 296 18.58 -26.24 13.14
C GLU A 296 19.60 -26.80 12.14
N HIS A 297 19.14 -27.14 10.93
CA HIS A 297 19.93 -27.91 9.97
C HIS A 297 19.93 -27.32 8.57
N ALA A 298 18.82 -26.70 8.13
CA ALA A 298 18.74 -26.05 6.83
C ALA A 298 19.68 -24.84 6.73
N LYS A 299 20.36 -24.71 5.59
CA LYS A 299 21.38 -23.67 5.36
C LYS A 299 21.01 -22.66 4.29
N TYR A 300 20.05 -22.99 3.42
CA TYR A 300 19.77 -22.21 2.22
C TYR A 300 18.59 -21.23 2.37
N PHE A 301 17.98 -21.10 3.56
CA PHE A 301 16.91 -20.14 3.76
C PHE A 301 16.82 -19.55 5.18
N LYS A 302 16.18 -18.38 5.29
CA LYS A 302 15.79 -17.73 6.54
C LYS A 302 14.33 -17.26 6.46
N ILE A 303 13.63 -17.25 7.59
CA ILE A 303 12.23 -16.81 7.69
C ILE A 303 12.07 -15.86 8.87
N TYR A 304 11.67 -14.63 8.58
CA TYR A 304 11.40 -13.57 9.55
C TYR A 304 9.94 -13.12 9.48
N HIS A 305 9.30 -12.97 10.64
CA HIS A 305 7.91 -12.55 10.76
C HIS A 305 7.84 -11.11 11.27
N TYR A 306 6.92 -10.35 10.66
CA TYR A 306 6.65 -8.96 10.96
C TYR A 306 5.18 -8.79 11.36
N ASP A 307 4.81 -7.58 11.76
CA ASP A 307 3.43 -7.21 12.00
C ASP A 307 2.55 -7.41 10.74
N GLN A 308 1.23 -7.37 10.95
CA GLN A 308 0.22 -7.66 9.90
C GLN A 308 0.32 -9.09 9.32
N GLY A 309 1.03 -10.00 9.99
CA GLY A 309 1.22 -11.38 9.52
C GLY A 309 2.13 -11.51 8.30
N ILE A 310 2.86 -10.45 7.94
CA ILE A 310 3.80 -10.45 6.82
C ILE A 310 5.05 -11.26 7.20
N THR A 311 5.55 -12.03 6.24
CA THR A 311 6.74 -12.88 6.42
C THR A 311 7.76 -12.58 5.33
N LEU A 312 9.00 -12.29 5.71
CA LEU A 312 10.15 -12.27 4.81
C LEU A 312 10.75 -13.68 4.75
N LEU A 313 10.82 -14.24 3.55
CA LEU A 313 11.54 -15.47 3.22
C LEU A 313 12.76 -15.11 2.38
N GLU A 314 13.94 -15.50 2.84
CA GLU A 314 15.19 -15.36 2.09
C GLU A 314 15.64 -16.74 1.62
N ILE A 315 16.04 -16.85 0.36
CA ILE A 315 16.60 -18.09 -0.19
C ILE A 315 17.95 -17.76 -0.84
N ASP A 316 19.01 -18.45 -0.38
CA ASP A 316 20.30 -18.41 -1.04
C ASP A 316 20.20 -19.23 -2.34
N GLN A 317 20.47 -18.60 -3.48
CA GLN A 317 20.43 -19.22 -4.81
C GLN A 317 21.82 -19.62 -5.32
N ARG A 318 22.88 -19.38 -4.54
CA ARG A 318 24.24 -19.77 -4.92
C ARG A 318 24.46 -21.27 -4.74
N LYS A 319 25.22 -21.86 -5.63
CA LYS A 319 25.80 -23.20 -5.43
C LYS A 319 27.15 -23.05 -4.72
N ASP A 320 27.53 -24.01 -3.88
CA ASP A 320 28.62 -23.93 -2.88
C ASP A 320 30.02 -23.56 -3.40
N GLU A 321 30.22 -23.42 -4.72
CA GLU A 321 31.50 -23.09 -5.36
C GLU A 321 31.52 -21.72 -6.07
N ASP A 322 30.51 -20.87 -5.87
CA ASP A 322 30.37 -19.50 -6.44
C ASP A 322 31.36 -18.46 -5.83
N THR A 323 32.59 -18.88 -5.52
CA THR A 323 33.66 -18.05 -4.91
C THR A 323 34.47 -17.26 -5.93
N LYS A 324 34.19 -17.41 -7.22
CA LYS A 324 34.77 -16.54 -8.25
C LYS A 324 33.72 -15.53 -8.65
N GLU A 325 34.03 -14.24 -8.48
CA GLU A 325 33.24 -13.16 -9.07
C GLU A 325 33.07 -13.41 -10.56
N THR A 326 31.92 -13.97 -10.95
CA THR A 326 31.50 -14.00 -12.33
C THR A 326 31.21 -12.55 -12.70
N LYS A 327 32.18 -11.90 -13.36
CA LYS A 327 31.95 -10.59 -13.98
C LYS A 327 30.88 -10.79 -15.05
N THR A 328 29.62 -10.58 -14.69
CA THR A 328 28.56 -10.34 -15.65
C THR A 328 29.01 -9.15 -16.48
N LYS A 329 29.45 -9.41 -17.71
CA LYS A 329 29.49 -8.35 -18.71
C LYS A 329 28.03 -7.99 -18.95
N ASP A 330 27.62 -6.82 -18.47
CA ASP A 330 26.43 -6.12 -18.91
C ASP A 330 26.57 -5.84 -20.40
N THR A 331 26.33 -6.86 -21.21
CA THR A 331 26.12 -6.71 -22.63
C THR A 331 24.64 -6.40 -22.73
N LYS A 332 24.29 -5.12 -22.63
CA LYS A 332 23.01 -4.63 -23.16
C LYS A 332 23.05 -4.91 -24.66
N GLU A 333 22.70 -6.11 -25.08
CA GLU A 333 22.17 -6.28 -26.42
C GLU A 333 20.82 -5.56 -26.42
N ASP A 334 20.71 -4.52 -27.26
CA ASP A 334 19.48 -3.79 -27.59
C ASP A 334 18.50 -4.72 -28.34
N THR A 335 18.13 -5.84 -27.73
CA THR A 335 16.92 -6.56 -28.08
C THR A 335 15.82 -6.04 -27.16
N ASP A 336 14.82 -5.38 -27.74
CA ASP A 336 13.58 -5.01 -27.06
C ASP A 336 13.03 -6.23 -26.31
N SER A 337 13.26 -6.28 -25.00
CA SER A 337 12.88 -7.38 -24.11
C SER A 337 11.35 -7.52 -24.02
N GLY A 338 10.60 -6.51 -24.49
CA GLY A 338 9.17 -6.42 -24.32
C GLY A 338 8.73 -6.22 -22.86
N LEU A 339 9.67 -6.09 -21.92
CA LEU A 339 9.41 -5.79 -20.52
C LEU A 339 9.14 -4.30 -20.32
N THR A 340 8.26 -3.99 -19.36
CA THR A 340 8.16 -2.63 -18.82
C THR A 340 9.32 -2.36 -17.85
N PRO A 341 9.69 -1.09 -17.59
CA PRO A 341 10.72 -0.76 -16.60
C PRO A 341 10.48 -1.41 -15.22
N ALA A 342 9.22 -1.47 -14.76
CA ALA A 342 8.87 -2.13 -13.51
C ALA A 342 9.13 -3.66 -13.55
N GLN A 343 8.90 -4.30 -14.70
CA GLN A 343 9.20 -5.71 -14.89
C GLN A 343 10.71 -5.98 -14.99
N GLU A 344 11.50 -5.05 -15.56
CA GLU A 344 12.96 -5.15 -15.55
C GLU A 344 13.52 -5.05 -14.13
N GLU A 345 12.99 -4.14 -13.30
CA GLU A 345 13.32 -4.05 -11.87
C GLU A 345 12.97 -5.37 -11.14
N GLN A 346 11.79 -5.93 -11.38
CA GLN A 346 11.39 -7.20 -10.77
C GLN A 346 12.27 -8.38 -11.25
N LEU A 347 12.65 -8.42 -12.53
CA LEU A 347 13.55 -9.44 -13.07
C LEU A 347 14.94 -9.36 -12.41
N ALA A 348 15.42 -8.16 -12.10
CA ALA A 348 16.71 -7.99 -11.41
C ALA A 348 16.71 -8.63 -10.02
N LEU A 349 15.56 -8.67 -9.31
CA LEU A 349 15.44 -9.33 -8.01
C LEU A 349 15.73 -10.83 -8.08
N TYR A 350 15.37 -11.49 -9.19
CA TYR A 350 15.68 -12.91 -9.40
C TYR A 350 17.16 -13.18 -9.66
N LYS A 351 17.94 -12.17 -10.07
CA LYS A 351 19.38 -12.29 -10.36
C LYS A 351 20.24 -12.14 -9.10
N ALA A 352 19.64 -11.79 -7.97
CA ALA A 352 20.35 -11.67 -6.71
C ALA A 352 20.86 -13.02 -6.22
N LYS A 353 22.01 -13.02 -5.52
CA LYS A 353 22.53 -14.21 -4.82
C LYS A 353 21.54 -14.71 -3.77
N ILE A 354 20.91 -13.77 -3.07
CA ILE A 354 19.86 -14.02 -2.10
C ILE A 354 18.57 -13.46 -2.65
N VAL A 355 17.65 -14.35 -3.01
CA VAL A 355 16.34 -13.96 -3.52
C VAL A 355 15.38 -13.86 -2.34
N ARG A 356 14.70 -12.72 -2.24
CA ARG A 356 13.84 -12.37 -1.11
C ARG A 356 12.39 -12.31 -1.53
N TYR A 357 11.55 -12.93 -0.70
CA TYR A 357 10.12 -13.02 -0.91
C TYR A 357 9.38 -12.40 0.27
N LEU A 358 8.49 -11.47 -0.02
CA LEU A 358 7.56 -10.93 0.97
C LEU A 358 6.25 -11.70 0.85
N ILE A 359 5.97 -12.57 1.81
CA ILE A 359 4.74 -13.37 1.88
C ILE A 359 3.71 -12.55 2.66
N VAL A 360 2.60 -12.20 2.00
CA VAL A 360 1.65 -11.19 2.47
C VAL A 360 0.25 -11.79 2.60
N PRO A 361 -0.40 -11.75 3.77
CA PRO A 361 -1.81 -12.12 3.95
C PRO A 361 -2.77 -11.29 3.10
N GLU A 362 -3.95 -11.83 2.75
CA GLU A 362 -4.95 -11.19 1.86
C GLU A 362 -5.40 -9.80 2.33
N ASP A 363 -5.39 -9.58 3.64
CA ASP A 363 -5.84 -8.37 4.33
C ASP A 363 -4.70 -7.42 4.73
N ALA A 364 -3.44 -7.82 4.52
CA ALA A 364 -2.28 -7.01 4.87
C ALA A 364 -1.95 -6.00 3.76
N GLU A 365 -1.62 -4.77 4.14
CA GLU A 365 -1.15 -3.75 3.19
C GLU A 365 0.36 -3.79 3.09
N ILE A 366 0.89 -3.92 1.88
CA ILE A 366 2.33 -3.90 1.63
C ILE A 366 2.81 -2.46 1.68
N PRO A 367 3.72 -2.06 2.59
CA PRO A 367 4.33 -0.74 2.55
C PRO A 367 4.85 -0.41 1.16
N ALA A 368 4.51 0.78 0.67
CA ALA A 368 4.84 1.16 -0.69
C ALA A 368 6.36 1.10 -0.94
N GLY A 369 6.76 0.64 -2.12
CA GLY A 369 8.15 0.48 -2.56
C GLY A 369 8.75 -0.91 -2.32
N LEU A 370 8.22 -1.71 -1.38
CA LEU A 370 8.79 -3.04 -1.09
C LEU A 370 8.69 -4.02 -2.27
N ASP A 371 7.72 -3.83 -3.17
CA ASP A 371 7.56 -4.58 -4.42
C ASP A 371 8.72 -4.38 -5.41
N LYS A 372 9.55 -3.35 -5.21
CA LYS A 372 10.75 -3.06 -5.99
C LYS A 372 12.03 -3.65 -5.39
N GLU A 373 11.96 -4.06 -4.13
CA GLU A 373 13.11 -4.61 -3.38
C GLU A 373 12.97 -6.11 -3.12
N MET A 374 11.75 -6.64 -3.17
CA MET A 374 11.42 -8.04 -2.87
C MET A 374 10.32 -8.58 -3.77
N ILE A 375 10.31 -9.89 -4.00
CA ILE A 375 9.25 -10.55 -4.77
C ILE A 375 8.04 -10.78 -3.86
N VAL A 376 6.91 -10.17 -4.19
CA VAL A 376 5.68 -10.32 -3.40
C VAL A 376 4.98 -11.64 -3.69
N ILE A 377 4.62 -12.36 -2.63
CA ILE A 377 3.78 -13.57 -2.65
C ILE A 377 2.52 -13.30 -1.84
N GLN A 378 1.46 -12.88 -2.54
CA GLN A 378 0.15 -12.66 -1.94
C GLN A 378 -0.54 -14.00 -1.60
N LYS A 379 -0.92 -14.19 -0.34
CA LYS A 379 -1.75 -15.31 0.15
C LYS A 379 -3.24 -14.95 0.07
N PRO A 380 -4.12 -15.96 0.00
CA PRO A 380 -3.82 -17.39 -0.18
C PRO A 380 -3.46 -17.70 -1.65
N LYS A 381 -2.50 -18.61 -1.86
CA LYS A 381 -2.21 -19.18 -3.18
C LYS A 381 -3.13 -20.37 -3.44
N LYS A 382 -3.84 -20.33 -4.57
CA LYS A 382 -4.90 -21.29 -4.93
C LYS A 382 -4.52 -22.13 -6.15
N SER A 383 -3.43 -21.80 -6.84
CA SER A 383 -3.07 -22.42 -8.11
C SER A 383 -1.55 -22.48 -8.31
N ALA A 384 -0.90 -23.35 -7.56
CA ALA A 384 0.53 -23.59 -7.68
C ALA A 384 0.88 -24.51 -8.87
N TYR A 385 1.94 -24.14 -9.59
CA TYR A 385 2.71 -25.03 -10.45
C TYR A 385 3.90 -25.60 -9.69
N VAL A 386 4.00 -26.93 -9.59
CA VAL A 386 5.11 -27.60 -8.89
C VAL A 386 5.95 -28.41 -9.86
N GLY A 387 7.20 -27.99 -10.07
CA GLY A 387 8.09 -28.50 -11.10
C GLY A 387 8.89 -29.75 -10.72
N SER A 388 9.02 -30.06 -9.43
CA SER A 388 9.88 -31.13 -8.88
C SER A 388 9.07 -32.15 -8.08
N GLU A 389 9.53 -33.41 -8.05
CA GLU A 389 8.88 -34.47 -7.26
C GLU A 389 9.12 -34.25 -5.77
N GLU A 390 10.32 -33.77 -5.42
CA GLU A 390 10.76 -33.50 -4.06
C GLU A 390 9.79 -32.52 -3.34
N VAL A 391 9.35 -31.47 -4.04
CA VAL A 391 8.39 -30.50 -3.49
C VAL A 391 6.98 -31.08 -3.41
N LEU A 392 6.58 -31.94 -4.35
CA LEU A 392 5.29 -32.64 -4.26
C LEU A 392 5.23 -33.50 -3.00
N GLU A 393 6.31 -34.21 -2.67
CA GLU A 393 6.39 -35.02 -1.44
C GLU A 393 6.30 -34.15 -0.17
N ILE A 394 6.90 -32.96 -0.16
CA ILE A 394 6.79 -32.03 0.97
C ILE A 394 5.35 -31.51 1.12
N LEU A 395 4.73 -31.05 0.02
CA LEU A 395 3.37 -30.53 0.05
C LEU A 395 2.31 -31.59 0.39
N ASP A 396 2.54 -32.85 0.01
CA ASP A 396 1.69 -33.99 0.41
C ASP A 396 1.73 -34.22 1.92
N LYS A 397 2.91 -34.18 2.53
CA LYS A 397 3.07 -34.28 4.00
C LYS A 397 2.40 -33.13 4.74
N LEU A 398 2.37 -31.93 4.13
CA LEU A 398 1.71 -30.74 4.66
C LEU A 398 0.19 -30.71 4.40
N ASN A 399 -0.38 -31.71 3.72
CA ASN A 399 -1.77 -31.69 3.25
C ASN A 399 -2.10 -30.44 2.40
N ALA A 400 -1.12 -29.89 1.68
CA ALA A 400 -1.26 -28.68 0.87
C ALA A 400 -1.46 -28.97 -0.63
N THR A 401 -1.71 -30.24 -0.99
CA THR A 401 -1.82 -30.67 -2.40
C THR A 401 -3.05 -30.13 -3.12
N ASP A 402 -4.08 -29.69 -2.39
CA ASP A 402 -5.28 -29.06 -2.95
C ASP A 402 -4.98 -27.71 -3.63
N GLN A 403 -3.87 -27.05 -3.27
CA GLN A 403 -3.45 -25.81 -3.88
C GLN A 403 -2.68 -26.02 -5.20
N ILE A 404 -2.41 -27.27 -5.59
CA ILE A 404 -1.65 -27.61 -6.79
C ILE A 404 -2.61 -27.86 -7.94
N THR A 405 -2.52 -27.04 -8.99
CA THR A 405 -3.35 -27.19 -10.21
C THR A 405 -2.55 -27.71 -11.39
N SER A 406 -1.22 -27.62 -11.32
CA SER A 406 -0.35 -28.07 -12.40
C SER A 406 1.01 -28.57 -11.90
N VAL A 407 1.58 -29.53 -12.64
CA VAL A 407 2.84 -30.18 -12.25
C VAL A 407 3.81 -30.33 -13.41
N GLY A 408 5.10 -30.37 -13.08
CA GLY A 408 6.19 -30.62 -14.02
C GLY A 408 6.67 -32.06 -14.12
N VAL A 409 6.10 -32.95 -13.30
CA VAL A 409 6.35 -34.40 -13.35
C VAL A 409 5.24 -35.08 -14.14
N LYS A 410 5.60 -35.98 -15.07
CA LYS A 410 4.62 -36.77 -15.82
C LYS A 410 3.93 -37.77 -14.89
N GLN A 411 2.63 -38.01 -15.08
CA GLN A 411 1.83 -38.92 -14.24
C GLN A 411 2.51 -40.27 -13.96
N LYS A 412 3.12 -40.90 -14.97
CA LYS A 412 3.80 -42.19 -14.84
C LYS A 412 5.07 -42.19 -13.96
N ASN A 413 5.61 -41.01 -13.67
CA ASN A 413 6.82 -40.81 -12.88
C ASN A 413 6.52 -40.15 -11.52
N CYS A 414 5.26 -39.77 -11.26
CA CYS A 414 4.86 -39.15 -10.01
C CYS A 414 4.66 -40.23 -8.94
N LYS A 415 5.37 -40.10 -7.83
CA LYS A 415 5.34 -41.03 -6.69
C LYS A 415 4.25 -40.64 -5.69
N VAL A 416 3.90 -39.36 -5.62
CA VAL A 416 2.79 -38.88 -4.78
C VAL A 416 1.47 -39.39 -5.36
N GLU A 417 0.90 -40.42 -4.71
CA GLU A 417 -0.29 -41.11 -5.21
C GLU A 417 -1.51 -40.18 -5.37
N GLY A 418 -1.70 -39.24 -4.43
CA GLY A 418 -2.80 -38.27 -4.47
C GLY A 418 -2.76 -37.43 -5.74
N ILE A 419 -1.56 -36.92 -6.07
CA ILE A 419 -1.31 -36.13 -7.28
C ILE A 419 -1.49 -36.99 -8.54
N ALA A 420 -0.92 -38.20 -8.57
CA ALA A 420 -1.06 -39.10 -9.73
C ALA A 420 -2.55 -39.45 -10.01
N LYS A 421 -3.35 -39.67 -8.96
CA LYS A 421 -4.81 -39.88 -9.05
C LYS A 421 -5.52 -38.61 -9.56
N ALA A 422 -5.17 -37.44 -9.03
CA ALA A 422 -5.73 -36.16 -9.46
C ALA A 422 -5.40 -35.82 -10.92
N MET A 423 -4.21 -36.16 -11.41
CA MET A 423 -3.83 -36.06 -12.83
C MET A 423 -4.68 -36.97 -13.71
N LYS A 424 -4.90 -38.23 -13.30
CA LYS A 424 -5.77 -39.18 -14.03
C LYS A 424 -7.21 -38.64 -14.12
N ALA A 425 -7.69 -38.01 -13.06
CA ALA A 425 -8.99 -37.34 -13.00
C ALA A 425 -9.03 -35.98 -13.73
N LYS A 426 -7.92 -35.53 -14.33
CA LYS A 426 -7.75 -34.23 -15.00
C LYS A 426 -8.02 -33.01 -14.10
N LYS A 427 -7.93 -33.17 -12.77
CA LYS A 427 -7.97 -32.08 -11.79
C LYS A 427 -6.65 -31.30 -11.78
N ILE A 428 -5.54 -32.02 -11.94
CA ILE A 428 -4.19 -31.46 -12.07
C ILE A 428 -3.68 -31.71 -13.48
N ILE A 429 -3.07 -30.69 -14.09
CA ILE A 429 -2.54 -30.80 -15.46
C ILE A 429 -1.01 -30.90 -15.48
N TYR A 430 -0.47 -31.67 -16.41
CA TYR A 430 0.96 -31.61 -16.71
C TYR A 430 1.27 -30.36 -17.56
N ALA A 431 2.05 -29.44 -17.00
CA ALA A 431 2.32 -28.12 -17.59
C ALA A 431 3.78 -27.92 -18.03
N GLY A 432 4.44 -28.99 -18.50
CA GLY A 432 5.86 -28.93 -18.89
C GLY A 432 6.79 -29.09 -17.69
N THR A 433 8.06 -29.42 -17.92
CA THR A 433 9.00 -29.67 -16.82
C THR A 433 9.49 -28.36 -16.21
N TYR A 434 10.10 -28.41 -15.02
CA TYR A 434 10.74 -27.25 -14.37
C TYR A 434 11.73 -26.50 -15.28
N LYS A 435 12.30 -27.18 -16.28
CA LYS A 435 13.25 -26.66 -17.27
C LYS A 435 12.62 -25.98 -18.47
N LYS A 436 11.37 -26.29 -18.76
CA LYS A 436 10.59 -25.76 -19.89
C LYS A 436 9.09 -25.82 -19.54
N PRO A 437 8.63 -24.96 -18.62
CA PRO A 437 7.21 -24.85 -18.34
C PRO A 437 6.45 -24.40 -19.60
N GLU A 438 5.21 -24.85 -19.74
CA GLU A 438 4.35 -24.53 -20.86
C GLU A 438 3.43 -23.35 -20.49
N ASN A 439 3.86 -22.11 -20.79
CA ASN A 439 3.16 -20.87 -20.40
C ASN A 439 1.66 -20.90 -20.72
N LYS A 440 1.27 -21.42 -21.90
CA LYS A 440 -0.16 -21.54 -22.29
C LYS A 440 -0.97 -22.41 -21.32
N LYS A 441 -0.37 -23.46 -20.77
CA LYS A 441 -1.02 -24.31 -19.78
C LYS A 441 -1.06 -23.65 -18.40
N LEU A 442 0.02 -22.98 -18.00
CA LEU A 442 0.08 -22.23 -16.74
C LEU A 442 -0.98 -21.11 -16.69
N MET A 443 -1.13 -20.34 -17.79
CA MET A 443 -2.19 -19.35 -17.90
C MET A 443 -3.58 -19.99 -17.85
N LYS A 444 -3.76 -21.15 -18.51
CA LYS A 444 -5.05 -21.87 -18.49
C LYS A 444 -5.41 -22.40 -17.11
N SER A 445 -4.44 -22.83 -16.31
CA SER A 445 -4.65 -23.23 -14.92
C SER A 445 -4.77 -22.03 -13.97
N LYS A 446 -4.61 -20.79 -14.46
CA LYS A 446 -4.55 -19.57 -13.65
C LYS A 446 -3.48 -19.69 -12.56
N CYS A 447 -2.30 -20.20 -12.96
CA CYS A 447 -1.16 -20.37 -12.06
C CYS A 447 -0.87 -19.05 -11.33
N ASP A 448 -0.76 -19.07 -10.01
CA ASP A 448 -0.53 -17.88 -9.16
C ASP A 448 0.77 -17.97 -8.33
N LEU A 449 1.46 -19.11 -8.41
CA LEU A 449 2.79 -19.36 -7.86
C LEU A 449 3.47 -20.49 -8.64
N ALA A 450 4.75 -20.35 -8.96
CA ALA A 450 5.56 -21.42 -9.54
C ALA A 450 6.69 -21.83 -8.60
N ILE A 451 6.85 -23.14 -8.37
CA ILE A 451 7.92 -23.70 -7.55
C ILE A 451 8.74 -24.65 -8.43
N LEU A 452 10.03 -24.34 -8.59
CA LEU A 452 10.94 -25.02 -9.51
C LEU A 452 12.08 -25.71 -8.76
N SER A 453 12.69 -26.69 -9.40
CA SER A 453 13.86 -27.40 -8.85
C SER A 453 15.11 -26.54 -8.89
N ASN A 454 15.95 -26.63 -7.85
CA ASN A 454 17.35 -26.17 -7.83
C ASN A 454 18.18 -26.49 -9.09
N LYS A 455 17.83 -27.53 -9.86
CA LYS A 455 18.51 -27.93 -11.10
C LYS A 455 18.40 -26.91 -12.24
N ILE A 456 17.70 -25.78 -12.04
CA ILE A 456 17.72 -24.63 -12.95
C ILE A 456 18.81 -23.62 -12.61
N LEU A 457 19.35 -23.65 -11.40
CA LEU A 457 20.39 -22.74 -10.97
C LEU A 457 21.70 -23.08 -11.70
N PRO A 458 22.50 -22.07 -12.05
CA PRO A 458 23.85 -22.28 -12.56
C PRO A 458 24.69 -23.08 -11.56
N ASP A 459 25.40 -24.07 -12.08
CA ASP A 459 26.25 -24.96 -11.29
C ASP A 459 27.51 -25.30 -12.09
N GLU A 460 28.68 -24.92 -11.57
CA GLU A 460 29.99 -25.18 -12.16
C GLU A 460 30.21 -26.68 -12.39
N LYS A 461 29.64 -27.55 -11.55
CA LYS A 461 29.76 -29.01 -11.70
C LYS A 461 29.12 -29.52 -12.99
N ASN A 462 28.20 -28.73 -13.57
CA ASN A 462 27.52 -29.04 -14.82
C ASN A 462 28.12 -28.35 -16.06
N GLU A 463 29.22 -27.61 -15.91
CA GLU A 463 29.87 -26.85 -17.00
C GLU A 463 30.19 -27.73 -18.23
N LYS A 464 30.56 -29.01 -18.00
CA LYS A 464 30.82 -29.98 -19.07
C LYS A 464 29.64 -30.24 -20.02
N LYS A 465 28.41 -29.97 -19.58
CA LYS A 465 27.19 -30.13 -20.41
C LYS A 465 26.76 -28.82 -21.07
N MET A 466 27.04 -27.69 -20.42
CA MET A 466 26.58 -26.36 -20.80
C MET A 466 27.37 -25.35 -19.95
N SER A 467 27.90 -24.29 -20.55
CA SER A 467 28.67 -23.28 -19.82
C SER A 467 27.85 -22.65 -18.69
N VAL A 468 28.51 -22.10 -17.68
CA VAL A 468 27.84 -21.40 -16.58
C VAL A 468 27.07 -20.19 -17.11
N GLU A 469 27.61 -19.51 -18.13
CA GLU A 469 26.94 -18.40 -18.80
C GLU A 469 25.63 -18.83 -19.50
N ASP A 470 25.64 -19.98 -20.21
CA ASP A 470 24.42 -20.51 -20.85
C ASP A 470 23.40 -21.00 -19.82
N GLN A 471 23.87 -21.56 -18.69
CA GLN A 471 23.01 -21.92 -17.56
C GLN A 471 22.35 -20.67 -16.95
N GLN A 472 23.13 -19.61 -16.73
CA GLN A 472 22.65 -18.32 -16.24
C GLN A 472 21.63 -17.71 -17.20
N LYS A 473 21.94 -17.65 -18.50
CA LYS A 473 21.01 -17.15 -19.51
C LYS A 473 19.68 -17.90 -19.49
N ARG A 474 19.73 -19.23 -19.35
CA ARG A 474 18.52 -20.05 -19.25
C ARG A 474 17.70 -19.75 -18.00
N TYR A 475 18.35 -19.53 -16.86
CA TYR A 475 17.67 -19.13 -15.62
C TYR A 475 16.98 -17.78 -15.80
N GLU A 476 17.68 -16.80 -16.38
CA GLU A 476 17.13 -15.47 -16.67
C GLU A 476 15.95 -15.53 -17.63
N GLU A 477 16.05 -16.28 -18.74
CA GLU A 477 14.93 -16.50 -19.67
C GLU A 477 13.71 -17.17 -19.01
N LEU A 478 13.92 -17.91 -17.92
CA LEU A 478 12.83 -18.52 -17.17
C LEU A 478 12.20 -17.52 -16.20
N ALA A 479 13.02 -16.78 -15.45
CA ALA A 479 12.56 -15.71 -14.57
C ALA A 479 11.79 -14.63 -15.35
N GLU A 480 12.29 -14.23 -16.52
CA GLU A 480 11.65 -13.27 -17.43
C GLU A 480 10.24 -13.74 -17.83
N LYS A 481 10.07 -15.03 -18.14
CA LYS A 481 8.74 -15.58 -18.48
C LYS A 481 7.78 -15.50 -17.30
N PHE A 482 8.25 -15.73 -16.08
CA PHE A 482 7.41 -15.66 -14.88
C PHE A 482 7.06 -14.21 -14.51
N VAL A 483 7.98 -13.27 -14.69
CA VAL A 483 7.73 -11.83 -14.57
C VAL A 483 6.70 -11.36 -15.62
N LEU A 484 6.82 -11.80 -16.87
CA LEU A 484 5.83 -11.50 -17.93
C LEU A 484 4.45 -12.07 -17.63
N LEU A 485 4.38 -13.22 -16.96
CA LEU A 485 3.13 -13.86 -16.57
C LEU A 485 2.53 -13.27 -15.28
N ASP A 486 3.25 -12.38 -14.59
CA ASP A 486 2.90 -11.88 -13.25
C ASP A 486 2.69 -13.05 -12.25
N VAL A 487 3.59 -14.04 -12.30
CA VAL A 487 3.56 -15.21 -11.43
C VAL A 487 4.88 -15.28 -10.65
N PRO A 488 4.88 -15.16 -9.31
CA PRO A 488 6.10 -15.31 -8.54
C PRO A 488 6.68 -16.72 -8.69
N MET A 489 8.01 -16.79 -8.79
CA MET A 489 8.76 -18.03 -8.97
C MET A 489 9.63 -18.28 -7.74
N ILE A 490 9.54 -19.47 -7.15
CA ILE A 490 10.45 -19.96 -6.11
C ILE A 490 11.33 -21.04 -6.71
N VAL A 491 12.63 -21.00 -6.39
CA VAL A 491 13.54 -22.11 -6.64
C VAL A 491 13.76 -22.85 -5.34
N ASP A 492 13.28 -24.08 -5.27
CA ASP A 492 13.46 -24.98 -4.14
C ASP A 492 14.91 -25.47 -4.06
N ARG A 493 15.57 -25.25 -2.91
CA ARG A 493 16.92 -25.73 -2.61
C ARG A 493 16.94 -26.94 -1.67
N SER A 494 15.78 -27.53 -1.35
CA SER A 494 15.72 -28.69 -0.44
C SER A 494 16.63 -29.83 -0.91
N ALA A 495 16.71 -30.09 -2.22
CA ALA A 495 17.56 -31.13 -2.78
C ALA A 495 19.08 -30.86 -2.66
N ASP A 496 19.50 -29.65 -2.30
CA ASP A 496 20.91 -29.32 -2.02
C ASP A 496 21.29 -29.52 -0.55
N GLU A 497 20.31 -29.70 0.34
CA GLU A 497 20.58 -29.99 1.75
C GLU A 497 21.20 -31.39 1.89
N GLU A 498 22.32 -31.49 2.60
CA GLU A 498 23.04 -32.76 2.79
C GLU A 498 22.29 -33.74 3.69
N LYS A 499 21.65 -33.22 4.75
CA LYS A 499 20.99 -34.02 5.79
C LYS A 499 19.49 -34.12 5.53
N ASP A 500 18.90 -35.28 5.78
CA ASP A 500 17.46 -35.47 5.59
C ASP A 500 16.63 -34.59 6.55
N ASP A 501 17.13 -34.30 7.75
CA ASP A 501 16.46 -33.36 8.66
C ASP A 501 16.46 -31.93 8.10
N ALA A 502 17.55 -31.50 7.45
CA ALA A 502 17.61 -30.21 6.77
C ALA A 502 16.62 -30.14 5.59
N LYS A 503 16.49 -31.22 4.81
CA LYS A 503 15.45 -31.34 3.77
C LYS A 503 14.04 -31.27 4.36
N ALA A 504 13.81 -31.89 5.51
CA ALA A 504 12.52 -31.86 6.18
C ALA A 504 12.16 -30.44 6.66
N GLU A 505 13.13 -29.64 7.09
CA GLU A 505 12.90 -28.25 7.51
C GLU A 505 12.41 -27.33 6.38
N TRP A 506 12.62 -27.69 5.11
CA TRP A 506 12.02 -26.97 3.98
C TRP A 506 10.49 -26.99 3.98
N SER A 507 9.86 -27.88 4.74
CA SER A 507 8.42 -27.81 5.02
C SER A 507 7.99 -26.45 5.57
N LYS A 508 8.82 -25.80 6.42
CA LYS A 508 8.56 -24.48 7.03
C LYS A 508 8.38 -23.38 5.97
N VAL A 509 9.11 -23.46 4.86
CA VAL A 509 8.97 -22.51 3.73
C VAL A 509 7.57 -22.62 3.13
N TYR A 510 7.12 -23.85 2.89
CA TYR A 510 5.82 -24.11 2.28
C TYR A 510 4.67 -23.92 3.25
N GLU A 511 4.87 -24.12 4.55
CA GLU A 511 3.93 -23.71 5.59
C GLU A 511 3.73 -22.18 5.56
N ALA A 512 4.80 -21.38 5.50
CA ALA A 512 4.67 -19.92 5.43
C ALA A 512 3.79 -19.48 4.23
N ILE A 513 3.95 -20.14 3.09
CA ILE A 513 3.23 -19.84 1.83
C ILE A 513 1.80 -20.37 1.83
N PHE A 514 1.59 -21.64 2.18
CA PHE A 514 0.33 -22.35 1.96
C PHE A 514 -0.50 -22.58 3.22
N ALA A 515 0.05 -22.40 4.42
CA ALA A 515 -0.75 -22.52 5.64
C ALA A 515 -1.87 -21.49 5.61
N GLN A 516 -3.09 -21.97 5.84
CA GLN A 516 -4.23 -21.12 6.14
C GLN A 516 -3.92 -20.47 7.49
N THR A 517 -3.77 -19.15 7.52
CA THR A 517 -3.81 -18.43 8.79
C THR A 517 -5.24 -18.50 9.27
N ASP A 518 -5.55 -19.48 10.10
CA ASP A 518 -6.79 -19.44 10.87
C ASP A 518 -6.75 -18.14 11.69
N SER A 519 -7.60 -17.18 11.33
CA SER A 519 -7.78 -15.92 12.06
C SER A 519 -8.56 -16.15 13.36
N THR A 520 -8.17 -17.16 14.14
CA THR A 520 -8.72 -17.47 15.45
C THR A 520 -7.64 -18.06 16.34
N ASP A 521 -6.83 -17.20 16.97
CA ASP A 521 -6.52 -17.36 18.40
C ASP A 521 -5.85 -16.11 19.00
N SER A 522 -6.66 -15.13 19.40
CA SER A 522 -6.27 -14.14 20.42
C SER A 522 -7.22 -14.15 21.62
N SER A 523 -7.88 -15.29 21.89
CA SER A 523 -8.77 -15.41 23.04
C SER A 523 -8.67 -16.80 23.69
N ALA A 524 -7.49 -17.18 24.17
CA ALA A 524 -7.36 -18.29 25.11
C ALA A 524 -6.07 -18.25 25.95
N LYS A 525 -5.81 -17.15 26.66
CA LYS A 525 -5.06 -17.18 27.94
C LYS A 525 -5.60 -16.08 28.87
N ASN A 526 -6.61 -16.45 29.67
CA ASN A 526 -6.83 -15.90 31.00
C ASN A 526 -6.70 -17.05 31.99
#